data_AF-A0A4P9WJS3-F1
#
_entry.id   AF-A0A4P9WJS3-F1
#
_cell.length_a   1.000
_cell.length_b   1.000
_cell.length_c   1.000
_cell.angle_alpha   90.00
_cell.angle_beta   90.00
_cell.angle_gamma   90.00
#
_symmetry.space_group_name_H-M   'P 1'
#
loop_
_entity.id
_entity.type
_entity.pdbx_description
1 polymer ?
#
loop_
_entity_poly.entity_id
_entity_poly.type
_entity_poly.pdbx_seq_one_letter_code
_entity_poly.pdbx_strand_id
1 'polypeptide(L)'
;IDLPDEWSFLPFLCLPDGAHATEEEFIYFHLPPVPQWTEYPQSTLFGLACYLAYLNLAACQRTKELINKTADVTRSTVQKAVVVIATQPILGSVRSKLGLVTQAFFAQKDFSKIEILDVG
;
A
#
# COMPACT_ATOMS: atom_id res chain seq x y z
N ILE A 1 5.93 -1.85 -15.29
CA ILE A 1 6.05 -0.37 -15.27
C ILE A 1 7.00 -0.01 -14.16
N ASP A 2 8.09 0.67 -14.49
CA ASP A 2 9.00 1.19 -13.49
C ASP A 2 8.44 2.51 -12.93
N LEU A 3 8.53 2.66 -11.61
CA LEU A 3 8.13 3.88 -10.93
C LEU A 3 9.21 4.96 -11.09
N PRO A 4 8.84 6.24 -11.25
CA PRO A 4 9.81 7.34 -11.33
C PRO A 4 10.60 7.51 -10.02
N ASP A 5 11.88 7.88 -10.12
CA ASP A 5 12.73 8.16 -8.95
C ASP A 5 12.18 9.30 -8.09
N GLU A 6 11.48 10.25 -8.71
CA GLU A 6 10.80 11.36 -8.05
C GLU A 6 9.77 10.86 -7.03
N TRP A 7 9.25 9.64 -7.17
CA TRP A 7 8.25 9.05 -6.27
C TRP A 7 8.86 8.33 -5.06
N SER A 8 10.17 8.46 -4.84
CA SER A 8 10.85 7.94 -3.64
C SER A 8 10.23 8.37 -2.30
N PHE A 9 9.46 9.46 -2.27
CA PHE A 9 8.72 9.92 -1.09
C PHE A 9 7.38 9.18 -0.83
N LEU A 10 6.90 8.37 -1.79
CA LEU A 10 5.61 7.67 -1.68
C LEU A 10 5.44 6.86 -0.39
N PRO A 11 6.46 6.11 0.10
CA PRO A 11 6.33 5.39 1.36
C PRO A 11 5.96 6.29 2.53
N PHE A 12 6.55 7.49 2.63
CA PHE A 12 6.23 8.45 3.69
C PHE A 12 4.83 9.03 3.54
N LEU A 13 4.38 9.24 2.30
CA LEU A 13 3.02 9.70 2.02
C LEU A 13 1.97 8.64 2.40
N CYS A 14 2.29 7.36 2.20
CA CYS A 14 1.37 6.25 2.40
C CYS A 14 1.41 5.66 3.83
N LEU A 15 2.38 6.04 4.64
CA LEU A 15 2.60 5.55 6.01
C LEU A 15 2.90 6.73 6.97
N PRO A 16 1.89 7.53 7.34
CA PRO A 16 2.09 8.66 8.25
C PRO A 16 2.49 8.19 9.65
N ASP A 17 3.54 8.80 10.21
CA ASP A 17 3.98 8.57 11.59
C ASP A 17 2.87 9.01 12.55
N GLY A 18 2.39 8.08 13.39
CA GLY A 18 1.34 8.37 14.39
C GLY A 18 0.02 7.62 14.19
N ALA A 19 -0.09 6.80 13.15
CA ALA A 19 -1.25 5.97 12.91
C ALA A 19 -1.34 4.76 13.86
N HIS A 20 -1.55 5.04 15.14
CA HIS A 20 -1.51 4.03 16.19
C HIS A 20 -2.91 3.68 16.73
N ALA A 21 -3.98 4.20 16.11
CA ALA A 21 -5.33 4.14 16.68
C ALA A 21 -6.46 3.71 15.71
N THR A 22 -6.18 3.42 14.44
CA THR A 22 -7.22 3.13 13.41
C THR A 22 -7.09 1.70 12.87
N GLU A 23 -8.20 0.98 12.67
CA GLU A 23 -8.19 -0.39 12.09
C GLU A 23 -7.73 -0.42 10.64
N GLU A 24 -8.18 0.58 9.90
CA GLU A 24 -7.94 0.75 8.48
C GLU A 24 -7.99 2.23 8.19
N GLU A 25 -7.03 2.72 7.42
CA GLU A 25 -6.97 4.11 7.04
C GLU A 25 -6.62 4.27 5.57
N PHE A 26 -7.26 5.26 4.95
CA PHE A 26 -7.16 5.54 3.53
C PHE A 26 -6.57 6.92 3.31
N ILE A 27 -5.53 6.99 2.48
CA ILE A 27 -4.86 8.24 2.12
C ILE A 27 -5.10 8.50 0.64
N TYR A 28 -5.72 9.63 0.36
CA TYR A 28 -5.99 10.10 -1.00
C TYR A 28 -4.95 11.14 -1.36
N PHE A 29 -4.30 10.98 -2.51
CA PHE A 29 -3.28 11.90 -2.97
C PHE A 29 -3.30 12.01 -4.49
N HIS A 30 -2.57 13.01 -5.00
CA HIS A 30 -2.41 13.24 -6.43
C HIS A 30 -0.94 13.20 -6.77
N LEU A 31 -0.60 12.62 -7.93
CA LEU A 31 0.74 12.62 -8.47
C LEU A 31 0.75 13.35 -9.81
N PRO A 32 1.86 14.04 -10.15
CA PRO A 32 2.02 14.60 -11.47
C PRO A 32 2.03 13.49 -12.54
N PRO A 33 1.71 13.84 -13.80
CA PRO A 33 1.92 12.92 -14.92
C PRO A 33 3.37 12.45 -14.97
N VAL A 34 3.58 11.24 -15.48
CA VAL A 34 4.90 10.63 -15.66
C VAL A 34 5.26 10.70 -17.14
N PRO A 35 6.20 11.58 -17.55
CA PRO A 35 6.56 11.76 -18.96
C PRO A 35 7.03 10.50 -19.66
N GLN A 36 7.63 9.57 -18.91
CA GLN A 36 8.16 8.31 -19.41
C GLN A 36 7.06 7.28 -19.71
N TRP A 37 5.84 7.45 -19.18
CA TRP A 37 4.72 6.54 -19.37
C TRP A 37 3.91 6.92 -20.61
N THR A 38 4.42 6.58 -21.80
CA THR A 38 3.83 6.94 -23.10
C THR A 38 2.50 6.22 -23.39
N GLU A 39 2.24 5.09 -22.75
CA GLU A 39 1.00 4.32 -22.89
C GLU A 39 -0.16 4.89 -22.04
N TYR A 40 0.11 5.86 -21.18
CA TYR A 40 -0.87 6.45 -20.26
C TYR A 40 -1.12 7.93 -20.58
N PRO A 41 -2.33 8.45 -20.28
CA PRO A 41 -2.60 9.88 -20.39
C PRO A 41 -1.60 10.70 -19.58
N GLN A 42 -1.06 11.75 -20.19
CA GLN A 42 -0.17 12.73 -19.56
C GLN A 42 -0.97 13.73 -18.72
N SER A 43 -1.72 13.19 -17.76
CA SER A 43 -2.57 13.94 -16.82
C SER A 43 -2.24 13.59 -15.37
N THR A 44 -2.79 14.38 -14.44
CA THR A 44 -2.73 14.07 -13.00
C THR A 44 -3.19 12.64 -12.72
N LEU A 45 -2.44 11.94 -11.89
CA LEU A 45 -2.76 10.61 -11.41
C LEU A 45 -3.40 10.70 -10.03
N PHE A 46 -4.29 9.77 -9.74
CA PHE A 46 -5.06 9.69 -8.52
C PHE A 46 -4.58 8.49 -7.70
N GLY A 47 -4.02 8.78 -6.54
CA GLY A 47 -3.49 7.80 -5.61
C GLY A 47 -4.45 7.51 -4.47
N LEU A 48 -4.61 6.23 -4.14
CA LEU A 48 -5.27 5.77 -2.93
C LEU A 48 -4.40 4.73 -2.24
N ALA A 49 -3.88 5.08 -1.07
CA ALA A 49 -3.21 4.12 -0.21
C ALA A 49 -4.17 3.62 0.86
N CYS A 50 -4.07 2.33 1.18
CA CYS A 50 -4.70 1.73 2.35
C CYS A 50 -3.60 1.11 3.21
N TYR A 51 -3.62 1.42 4.50
CA TYR A 51 -2.78 0.75 5.48
C TYR A 51 -3.62 0.39 6.71
N LEU A 52 -3.23 -0.69 7.39
CA LEU A 52 -3.96 -1.21 8.54
C LEU A 52 -3.14 -0.91 9.80
N ALA A 53 -3.66 -0.02 10.65
CA ALA A 53 -2.99 0.42 11.87
C ALA A 53 -3.36 -0.40 13.12
N TYR A 54 -4.53 -1.07 13.15
CA TYR A 54 -5.00 -1.86 14.30
C TYR A 54 -5.22 -3.35 13.99
N LEU A 55 -4.92 -3.80 12.76
CA LEU A 55 -4.42 -5.17 12.51
C LEU A 55 -3.01 -5.42 13.10
N ASN A 56 -2.64 -4.59 14.06
CA ASN A 56 -1.66 -4.77 15.13
C ASN A 56 -2.17 -5.65 16.29
N LEU A 57 -3.34 -6.28 16.18
CA LEU A 57 -3.83 -7.21 17.20
C LEU A 57 -3.52 -8.67 16.86
N ALA A 58 -2.76 -9.29 17.74
CA ALA A 58 -2.60 -10.73 17.94
C ALA A 58 -1.77 -11.57 16.95
N ALA A 59 -1.66 -11.26 15.65
CA ALA A 59 -1.22 -12.29 14.69
C ALA A 59 -0.02 -12.00 13.77
N CYS A 60 0.30 -10.73 13.45
CA CYS A 60 1.33 -10.41 12.44
C CYS A 60 2.39 -9.41 12.90
N GLN A 61 2.17 -8.73 14.03
CA GLN A 61 3.05 -7.66 14.47
C GLN A 61 4.31 -8.18 15.15
N ARG A 62 4.29 -9.38 15.74
CA ARG A 62 5.53 -10.04 16.11
C ARG A 62 6.12 -10.67 14.87
N THR A 63 7.33 -10.27 14.52
CA THR A 63 8.21 -10.94 13.54
C THR A 63 8.13 -12.47 13.68
N LYS A 64 7.92 -12.98 14.89
CA LYS A 64 7.73 -14.40 15.23
C LYS A 64 6.59 -15.13 14.49
N GLU A 65 5.59 -14.42 13.99
CA GLU A 65 4.40 -15.01 13.35
C GLU A 65 4.37 -14.80 11.83
N LEU A 66 5.35 -14.07 11.28
CA LEU A 66 5.60 -14.05 9.83
C LEU A 66 6.13 -15.41 9.40
N ILE A 67 5.55 -15.94 8.32
CA ILE A 67 5.99 -17.21 7.73
C ILE A 67 7.38 -17.04 7.10
N ASN A 68 7.63 -15.88 6.49
CA ASN A 68 8.90 -15.54 5.86
C ASN A 68 9.40 -14.18 6.35
N LYS A 69 10.64 -14.14 6.84
CA LYS A 69 11.30 -12.91 7.30
C LYS A 69 12.31 -12.50 6.25
N THR A 70 11.95 -11.50 5.47
CA THR A 70 12.85 -10.86 4.52
C THR A 70 13.84 -9.94 5.26
N ALA A 71 14.98 -9.64 4.65
CA ALA A 71 16.09 -8.91 5.30
C ALA A 71 15.73 -7.48 5.76
N ASP A 72 14.65 -6.90 5.22
CA ASP A 72 14.07 -5.62 5.61
C ASP A 72 13.32 -5.65 6.95
N VAL A 73 13.06 -6.83 7.53
CA VAL A 73 12.36 -6.99 8.80
C VAL A 73 13.34 -6.91 9.97
N THR A 74 13.79 -5.69 10.29
CA THR A 74 14.79 -5.41 11.34
C THR A 74 14.19 -4.92 12.67
N ARG A 75 12.87 -4.69 12.72
CA ARG A 75 12.13 -4.13 13.87
C ARG A 75 11.12 -5.13 14.44
N SER A 76 10.63 -4.85 15.65
CA SER A 76 9.57 -5.60 16.31
C SER A 76 8.17 -5.35 15.72
N THR A 77 8.06 -4.53 14.67
CA THR A 77 6.83 -4.15 13.97
C THR A 77 7.11 -4.01 12.47
N VAL A 78 6.13 -4.36 11.63
CA VAL A 78 6.19 -4.18 10.17
C VAL A 78 5.10 -3.18 9.78
N GLN A 79 5.46 -2.13 9.04
CA GLN A 79 4.52 -1.15 8.47
C GLN A 79 4.54 -1.30 6.95
N LYS A 80 3.37 -1.59 6.36
CA LYS A 80 3.19 -1.71 4.90
C LYS A 80 1.85 -1.07 4.51
N ALA A 81 1.75 -0.63 3.27
CA ALA A 81 0.54 -0.09 2.68
C ALA A 81 0.35 -0.69 1.29
N VAL A 82 -0.90 -0.85 0.86
CA VAL A 82 -1.23 -1.18 -0.54
C VAL A 82 -1.72 0.09 -1.21
N VAL A 83 -1.18 0.38 -2.39
CA VAL A 83 -1.43 1.65 -3.10
C VAL A 83 -1.99 1.35 -4.48
N VAL A 84 -3.07 2.05 -4.83
CA VAL A 84 -3.62 2.10 -6.19
C VAL A 84 -3.30 3.46 -6.80
N ILE A 85 -2.84 3.45 -8.04
CA ILE A 85 -2.63 4.64 -8.86
C ILE A 85 -3.53 4.52 -10.09
N ALA A 86 -4.39 5.51 -10.31
CA ALA A 86 -5.36 5.54 -11.40
C ALA A 86 -5.20 6.80 -12.24
N THR A 87 -5.52 6.70 -13.53
CA THR A 87 -5.56 7.85 -14.46
C THR A 87 -6.89 8.61 -14.42
N GLN A 88 -7.88 8.08 -13.68
CA GLN A 88 -9.21 8.67 -13.51
C GLN A 88 -9.57 8.75 -12.01
N PRO A 89 -10.43 9.68 -11.59
CA PRO A 89 -10.81 9.89 -10.18
C PRO A 89 -11.83 8.85 -9.67
N ILE A 90 -11.54 7.55 -9.87
CA ILE A 90 -12.41 6.43 -9.49
C ILE A 90 -12.15 5.92 -8.06
N LEU A 91 -11.46 6.70 -7.22
CA LEU A 91 -10.95 6.24 -5.93
C LEU A 91 -12.07 5.80 -4.97
N GLY A 92 -13.26 6.41 -5.06
CA GLY A 92 -14.42 6.04 -4.24
C GLY A 92 -14.93 4.62 -4.52
N SER A 93 -14.97 4.18 -5.78
CA SER A 93 -15.42 2.83 -6.13
C SER A 93 -14.35 1.78 -5.84
N VAL A 94 -13.07 2.15 -5.91
CA VAL A 94 -11.94 1.25 -5.64
C VAL A 94 -11.67 1.09 -4.15
N ARG A 95 -12.03 2.07 -3.31
CA ARG A 95 -11.75 2.07 -1.86
C ARG A 95 -12.14 0.78 -1.15
N SER A 96 -13.39 0.32 -1.28
CA SER A 96 -13.86 -0.89 -0.59
C SER A 96 -13.11 -2.15 -1.04
N LYS A 97 -12.80 -2.25 -2.34
CA LYS A 97 -12.02 -3.37 -2.89
C LYS A 97 -10.59 -3.33 -2.38
N LEU A 98 -9.98 -2.15 -2.32
CA LEU A 98 -8.63 -1.96 -1.80
C LEU A 98 -8.53 -2.36 -0.32
N GLY A 99 -9.51 -2.00 0.52
CA GLY A 99 -9.57 -2.44 1.92
C GLY A 99 -9.56 -3.97 2.05
N LEU A 100 -10.46 -4.65 1.32
CA LEU A 100 -10.53 -6.11 1.27
C LEU A 100 -9.21 -6.77 0.84
N VAL A 101 -8.61 -6.28 -0.25
CA VAL A 101 -7.33 -6.79 -0.76
C VAL A 101 -6.22 -6.56 0.25
N THR A 102 -6.19 -5.40 0.90
CA THR A 102 -5.19 -5.07 1.93
C THR A 102 -5.31 -6.01 3.13
N GLN A 103 -6.52 -6.20 3.65
CA GLN A 103 -6.77 -7.13 4.75
C GLN A 103 -6.33 -8.57 4.41
N ALA A 104 -6.66 -9.03 3.21
CA ALA A 104 -6.28 -10.36 2.76
C ALA A 104 -4.76 -10.49 2.50
N PHE A 105 -4.08 -9.44 2.03
CA PHE A 105 -2.62 -9.41 1.92
C PHE A 105 -1.94 -9.54 3.29
N PHE A 106 -2.42 -8.80 4.30
CA PHE A 106 -1.88 -8.88 5.66
C PHE A 106 -2.20 -10.21 6.36
N ALA A 107 -3.37 -10.81 6.08
CA ALA A 107 -3.79 -12.09 6.65
C ALA A 107 -2.91 -13.27 6.19
N GLN A 108 -2.24 -13.18 5.04
CA GLN A 108 -1.35 -14.22 4.55
C GLN A 108 -0.08 -14.40 5.40
N LYS A 109 0.30 -13.37 6.17
CA LYS A 109 1.52 -13.35 7.00
C LYS A 109 2.82 -13.62 6.24
N ASP A 110 2.78 -13.54 4.91
CA ASP A 110 3.89 -13.71 3.98
C ASP A 110 3.82 -12.62 2.93
N PHE A 111 4.51 -11.51 3.21
CA PHE A 111 4.50 -10.32 2.36
C PHE A 111 5.29 -10.51 1.05
N SER A 112 5.97 -11.65 0.86
CA SER A 112 6.56 -12.01 -0.43
C SER A 112 5.50 -12.43 -1.45
N LYS A 113 4.30 -12.84 -0.98
CA LYS A 113 3.18 -13.24 -1.84
C LYS A 113 2.37 -12.04 -2.29
N ILE A 114 2.76 -11.49 -3.43
CA ILE A 114 2.10 -10.34 -4.05
C ILE A 114 0.98 -10.74 -5.02
N GLU A 115 0.73 -12.04 -5.22
CA GLU A 115 -0.29 -12.56 -6.16
C GLU A 115 -1.69 -12.01 -5.90
N ILE A 116 -2.04 -11.73 -4.63
CA ILE A 116 -3.34 -11.14 -4.27
C ILE A 116 -3.50 -9.69 -4.74
N LEU A 117 -2.37 -9.02 -5.01
CA LEU A 117 -2.32 -7.64 -5.51
C LEU A 117 -2.32 -7.60 -7.03
N ASP A 118 -2.14 -8.76 -7.69
CA ASP A 118 -2.12 -8.83 -9.13
C ASP A 118 -3.52 -8.55 -9.69
N VAL A 119 -3.59 -7.53 -10.54
CA VAL A 119 -4.79 -7.16 -11.28
C VAL A 119 -4.44 -7.44 -12.73
N GLY A 120 -4.70 -8.69 -13.14
CA GLY A 120 -4.27 -9.23 -14.43
C GLY A 120 -4.71 -8.45 -15.66
#